data_AF-A0A958PA71-F1
#
_entry.id   AF-A0A958PA71-F1
#
_cell.length_a   1.000
_cell.length_b   1.000
_cell.length_c   1.000
_cell.angle_alpha   90.00
_cell.angle_beta   90.00
_cell.angle_gamma   90.00
#
_symmetry.space_group_name_H-M   'P 1'
#
loop_
_entity.id
_entity.type
_entity.pdbx_description
1 polymer ?
#
loop_
_entity_poly.entity_id
_entity_poly.type
_entity_poly.pdbx_seq_one_letter_code
_entity_poly.pdbx_strand_id
1 'polypeptide(L)'
;MPWTNRHHRSLLMLASSVVFISGLGLLFEKEFSAWKKSTEKVYHPTPDSNLSEEGKAFQEIWSENVQYLIQTHQLPFYWDSISNIKLLFESDSMEKWKPHLSPPIPVIKNGKYRIEVLIVPWKIKDVSAVLIQYDIIENKSNNLQWELSTNIYIRGSESEISDSY
;
A
#
# COMPACT_ATOMS: atom_id res chain seq x y z
N MET A 1 -41.56 30.92 -55.05
CA MET A 1 -42.49 30.00 -54.38
C MET A 1 -42.05 29.84 -52.92
N PRO A 2 -42.87 30.28 -51.95
CA PRO A 2 -42.59 30.30 -50.51
C PRO A 2 -43.45 29.31 -49.72
N TRP A 3 -42.95 28.77 -48.60
CA TRP A 3 -43.72 28.14 -47.50
C TRP A 3 -42.84 28.26 -46.22
N THR A 4 -43.05 29.22 -45.32
CA THR A 4 -44.04 29.40 -44.22
C THR A 4 -43.79 28.60 -42.93
N ASN A 5 -43.72 29.39 -41.84
CA ASN A 5 -44.19 29.17 -40.46
C ASN A 5 -43.64 28.00 -39.62
N ARG A 6 -42.86 28.33 -38.57
CA ARG A 6 -43.26 28.61 -37.16
C ARG A 6 -43.52 27.34 -36.35
N HIS A 7 -42.79 27.18 -35.24
CA HIS A 7 -43.39 27.09 -33.91
C HIS A 7 -42.36 27.41 -32.81
N HIS A 8 -42.78 28.29 -31.90
CA HIS A 8 -42.17 28.59 -30.62
C HIS A 8 -41.93 27.33 -29.79
N ARG A 9 -40.78 27.27 -29.10
CA ARG A 9 -40.70 26.66 -27.77
C ARG A 9 -39.88 27.50 -26.80
N SER A 10 -40.48 27.61 -25.63
CA SER A 10 -40.24 28.49 -24.49
C SER A 10 -38.90 28.33 -23.78
N LEU A 11 -38.52 29.40 -23.06
CA LEU A 11 -37.67 29.38 -21.88
C LEU A 11 -38.00 28.22 -20.92
N LEU A 12 -36.98 27.59 -20.37
CA LEU A 12 -36.96 27.17 -18.96
C LEU A 12 -35.51 27.02 -18.49
N MET A 13 -35.06 27.97 -17.67
CA MET A 13 -33.97 27.74 -16.72
C MET A 13 -34.43 26.68 -15.72
N LEU A 14 -33.62 25.66 -15.48
CA LEU A 14 -33.55 25.03 -14.16
C LEU A 14 -32.07 24.78 -13.86
N ALA A 15 -31.54 25.62 -12.97
CA ALA A 15 -30.32 25.36 -12.24
C ALA A 15 -30.55 24.07 -11.45
N SER A 16 -29.85 22.99 -11.81
CA SER A 16 -29.87 21.76 -11.04
C SER A 16 -29.16 22.00 -9.72
N SER A 17 -29.98 22.09 -8.69
CA SER A 17 -29.65 22.17 -7.28
C SER A 17 -28.51 21.24 -6.90
N VAL A 18 -27.37 21.81 -6.49
CA VAL A 18 -26.42 21.13 -5.62
C VAL A 18 -27.07 21.08 -4.25
N VAL A 19 -27.84 20.01 -4.00
CA VAL A 19 -28.27 19.68 -2.64
C VAL A 19 -27.04 19.11 -1.94
N PHE A 20 -26.34 19.99 -1.23
CA PHE A 20 -25.29 19.63 -0.29
C PHE A 20 -25.90 18.71 0.77
N ILE A 21 -25.51 17.44 0.75
CA ILE A 21 -25.88 16.46 1.77
C ILE A 21 -25.03 16.72 3.02
N SER A 22 -25.36 17.78 3.75
CA SER A 22 -24.70 18.16 5.01
C SER A 22 -24.86 17.11 6.12
N GLY A 23 -25.81 16.19 5.99
CA GLY A 23 -25.97 15.05 6.90
C GLY A 23 -24.99 13.88 6.68
N LEU A 24 -24.45 13.70 5.46
CA LEU A 24 -23.55 12.57 5.17
C LEU A 24 -22.11 12.83 5.63
N GLY A 25 -21.68 14.09 5.68
CA GLY A 25 -20.33 14.47 6.11
C GLY A 25 -20.03 14.10 7.57
N LEU A 26 -21.02 14.28 8.47
CA LEU A 26 -20.84 14.00 9.90
C LEU A 26 -20.73 12.50 10.23
N LEU A 27 -21.34 11.63 9.42
CA LEU A 27 -21.20 10.17 9.56
C LEU A 27 -19.83 9.71 9.08
N PHE A 28 -19.34 10.25 7.96
CA PHE A 28 -18.00 9.97 7.45
C PHE A 28 -16.91 10.42 8.42
N GLU A 29 -17.03 11.58 9.07
CA GLU A 29 -16.00 12.05 10.00
C GLU A 29 -15.87 11.17 11.26
N LYS A 30 -16.98 10.63 11.78
CA LYS A 30 -16.93 9.74 12.95
C LYS A 30 -16.31 8.40 12.62
N GLU A 31 -16.69 7.79 11.50
CA GLU A 31 -16.11 6.53 11.04
C GLU A 31 -14.62 6.72 10.69
N PHE A 32 -14.26 7.84 10.05
CA PHE A 32 -12.89 8.20 9.74
C PHE A 32 -12.03 8.44 10.99
N SER A 33 -12.56 9.11 12.02
CA SER A 33 -11.84 9.32 13.28
C SER A 33 -11.61 8.01 14.05
N ALA A 34 -12.58 7.10 14.04
CA ALA A 34 -12.44 5.78 14.65
C ALA A 34 -11.42 4.92 13.88
N TRP A 35 -11.46 4.96 12.54
CA TRP A 35 -10.46 4.33 11.68
C TRP A 35 -9.06 4.86 11.96
N LYS A 36 -8.88 6.18 12.01
CA LYS A 36 -7.59 6.83 12.30
C LYS A 36 -7.03 6.41 13.67
N LYS A 37 -7.86 6.36 14.71
CA LYS A 37 -7.45 5.86 16.04
C LYS A 37 -7.12 4.36 16.05
N SER A 38 -7.72 3.58 15.16
CA SER A 38 -7.44 2.15 15.03
C SER A 38 -6.14 1.87 14.28
N THR A 39 -5.79 2.70 13.28
CA THR A 39 -4.55 2.61 12.50
C THR A 39 -3.35 3.25 13.21
N GLU A 40 -3.59 4.12 14.19
CA GLU A 40 -2.55 4.71 15.05
C GLU A 40 -1.89 3.70 16.00
N LYS A 41 -2.47 2.50 16.17
CA LYS A 41 -1.72 1.34 16.66
C LYS A 41 -0.85 0.80 15.52
N VAL A 42 0.08 1.65 15.09
CA VAL A 42 1.07 1.33 14.10
C VAL A 42 1.86 0.12 14.59
N TYR A 43 1.72 -0.99 13.89
CA TYR A 43 2.56 -2.14 14.11
C TYR A 43 3.97 -1.81 13.62
N HIS A 44 4.87 -1.56 14.58
CA HIS A 44 6.31 -1.47 14.36
C HIS A 44 6.89 -2.85 14.66
N PRO A 45 7.06 -3.75 13.66
CA PRO A 45 7.76 -5.00 13.89
C PRO A 45 9.17 -4.68 14.39
N THR A 46 9.53 -5.16 15.57
CA THR A 46 10.91 -5.09 16.03
C THR A 46 11.72 -6.06 15.16
N PRO A 47 12.81 -5.62 14.49
CA PRO A 47 13.63 -6.51 13.70
C PRO A 47 14.13 -7.68 14.55
N ASP A 48 14.06 -8.90 14.02
CA ASP A 48 14.64 -10.07 14.68
C ASP A 48 16.16 -9.86 14.82
N SER A 49 16.70 -10.14 16.01
CA SER A 49 18.13 -10.04 16.30
C SER A 49 19.02 -10.87 15.38
N ASN A 50 18.46 -11.90 14.75
CA ASN A 50 19.16 -12.80 13.82
C ASN A 50 19.24 -12.27 12.38
N LEU A 51 18.58 -11.16 12.05
CA LEU A 51 18.74 -10.50 10.75
C LEU A 51 20.17 -9.95 10.61
N SER A 52 20.75 -10.06 9.41
CA SER A 52 21.96 -9.31 9.07
C SER A 52 21.68 -7.80 9.13
N GLU A 53 22.71 -6.96 9.23
CA GLU A 53 22.54 -5.50 9.25
C GLU A 53 21.77 -4.99 8.01
N GLU A 54 22.05 -5.54 6.83
CA GLU A 54 21.28 -5.24 5.61
C GLU A 54 19.80 -5.64 5.72
N GLY A 55 19.51 -6.79 6.34
CA GLY A 55 18.13 -7.26 6.56
C GLY A 55 17.38 -6.41 7.59
N LYS A 56 18.07 -5.93 8.64
CA LYS A 56 17.51 -4.98 9.62
C LYS A 56 17.19 -3.64 8.95
N ALA A 57 18.13 -3.09 8.19
CA ALA A 57 17.93 -1.85 7.44
C ALA A 57 16.77 -1.97 6.44
N PHE A 58 16.68 -3.10 5.72
CA PHE A 58 15.54 -3.38 4.85
C PHE A 58 14.21 -3.41 5.63
N GLN A 59 14.14 -4.14 6.75
CA GLN A 59 12.94 -4.27 7.57
C GLN A 59 12.46 -2.91 8.12
N GLU A 60 13.39 -2.04 8.51
CA GLU A 60 13.12 -0.67 8.96
C GLU A 60 12.52 0.17 7.83
N ILE A 61 13.20 0.26 6.69
CA ILE A 61 12.73 1.06 5.54
C ILE A 61 11.40 0.52 4.99
N TRP A 62 11.21 -0.80 5.01
CA TRP A 62 9.94 -1.42 4.63
C TRP A 62 8.80 -0.98 5.57
N SER A 63 9.05 -0.96 6.88
CA SER A 63 8.07 -0.47 7.86
C SER A 63 7.75 1.01 7.62
N GLU A 64 8.76 1.85 7.41
CA GLU A 64 8.59 3.27 7.10
C GLU A 64 7.80 3.49 5.81
N ASN A 65 8.09 2.71 4.77
CA ASN A 65 7.39 2.82 3.49
C ASN A 65 5.90 2.49 3.65
N VAL A 66 5.55 1.41 4.35
CA VAL A 66 4.14 1.08 4.62
C VAL A 66 3.47 2.15 5.48
N GLN A 67 4.17 2.71 6.47
CA GLN A 67 3.66 3.83 7.25
C GLN A 67 3.37 5.06 6.40
N TYR A 68 4.26 5.40 5.50
CA TYR A 68 4.05 6.48 4.55
C TYR A 68 2.80 6.24 3.69
N LEU A 69 2.60 5.01 3.17
CA LEU A 69 1.43 4.66 2.38
C LEU A 69 0.12 4.75 3.18
N ILE A 70 0.14 4.38 4.47
CA ILE A 70 -1.00 4.55 5.40
C ILE A 70 -1.31 6.04 5.60
N GLN A 71 -0.30 6.84 5.96
CA GLN A 71 -0.45 8.26 6.26
C GLN A 71 -0.89 9.08 5.05
N THR A 72 -0.49 8.68 3.85
CA THR A 72 -0.86 9.32 2.59
C THR A 72 -2.11 8.75 1.95
N HIS A 73 -2.80 7.81 2.62
CA HIS A 73 -4.03 7.17 2.14
C HIS A 73 -3.90 6.51 0.76
N GLN A 74 -2.73 5.95 0.45
CA GLN A 74 -2.47 5.26 -0.83
C GLN A 74 -2.85 3.77 -0.80
N LEU A 75 -3.13 3.22 0.38
CA LEU A 75 -3.55 1.83 0.54
C LEU A 75 -5.06 1.68 0.33
N PRO A 76 -5.51 0.58 -0.31
CA PRO A 76 -6.93 0.35 -0.54
C PRO A 76 -7.62 -0.10 0.75
N PHE A 77 -8.94 0.07 0.81
CA PHE A 77 -9.74 -0.40 1.96
C PHE A 77 -9.61 -1.90 2.24
N TYR A 78 -9.19 -2.70 1.25
CA TYR A 78 -8.91 -4.13 1.40
C TYR A 78 -7.78 -4.43 2.41
N TRP A 79 -6.86 -3.47 2.61
CA TRP A 79 -5.73 -3.58 3.53
C TRP A 79 -6.17 -3.84 4.97
N ASP A 80 -7.31 -3.26 5.37
CA ASP A 80 -7.91 -3.41 6.70
C ASP A 80 -8.70 -4.73 6.86
N SER A 81 -8.57 -5.67 5.93
CA SER A 81 -9.24 -6.97 5.99
C SER A 81 -8.35 -8.12 5.51
N ILE A 82 -7.03 -7.95 5.64
CA ILE A 82 -6.04 -9.01 5.36
C ILE A 82 -6.08 -10.05 6.48
N SER A 83 -6.30 -11.32 6.14
CA SER A 83 -6.29 -12.46 7.07
C SER A 83 -5.02 -13.29 7.01
N ASN A 84 -4.24 -13.16 5.95
CA ASN A 84 -3.04 -13.97 5.71
C ASN A 84 -2.05 -13.19 4.84
N ILE A 85 -0.77 -13.40 5.12
CA ILE A 85 0.34 -12.83 4.36
C ILE A 85 1.15 -14.00 3.81
N LYS A 86 1.45 -13.96 2.51
CA LYS A 86 2.31 -14.92 1.84
C LYS A 86 3.52 -14.19 1.28
N LEU A 87 4.70 -14.48 1.83
CA LEU A 87 5.95 -13.94 1.35
C LEU A 87 6.52 -14.80 0.22
N LEU A 88 6.80 -14.18 -0.90
CA LEU A 88 7.43 -14.75 -2.09
C LEU A 88 8.79 -14.07 -2.27
N PHE A 89 9.82 -14.87 -2.57
CA PHE A 89 11.18 -14.38 -2.81
C PHE A 89 11.65 -14.94 -4.15
N GLU A 90 12.27 -14.11 -4.98
CA GLU A 90 12.75 -14.54 -6.30
C GLU A 90 14.12 -15.25 -6.23
N SER A 91 14.92 -14.99 -5.20
CA SER A 91 16.28 -15.51 -5.10
C SER A 91 16.57 -16.23 -3.78
N ASP A 92 17.40 -17.27 -3.86
CA ASP A 92 17.91 -18.03 -2.72
C ASP A 92 18.69 -17.14 -1.73
N SER A 93 19.24 -16.02 -2.21
CA SER A 93 19.98 -15.07 -1.37
C SER A 93 19.14 -14.49 -0.23
N MET A 94 17.81 -14.49 -0.36
CA MET A 94 16.88 -13.99 0.66
C MET A 94 16.35 -15.07 1.59
N GLU A 95 16.70 -16.35 1.38
CA GLU A 95 16.27 -17.44 2.26
C GLU A 95 16.71 -17.23 3.70
N LYS A 96 17.85 -16.56 3.91
CA LYS A 96 18.35 -16.21 5.24
C LYS A 96 17.49 -15.16 5.95
N TRP A 97 16.83 -14.28 5.21
CA TRP A 97 15.96 -13.24 5.80
C TRP A 97 14.55 -13.77 6.02
N LYS A 98 14.06 -14.64 5.14
CA LYS A 98 12.70 -15.19 5.14
C LYS A 98 12.16 -15.61 6.52
N PRO A 99 12.87 -16.39 7.37
CA PRO A 99 12.33 -16.80 8.66
C PRO A 99 12.28 -15.66 9.70
N HIS A 100 12.99 -14.57 9.44
CA HIS A 100 13.21 -13.47 10.39
C HIS A 100 12.50 -12.16 9.97
N LEU A 101 12.03 -12.07 8.73
CA LEU A 101 11.26 -10.93 8.24
C LEU A 101 9.85 -10.94 8.83
N SER A 102 9.44 -9.77 9.33
CA SER A 102 8.11 -9.54 9.89
C SER A 102 7.42 -8.47 9.06
N PRO A 103 6.57 -8.84 8.08
CA PRO A 103 5.91 -7.87 7.22
C PRO A 103 5.13 -6.84 8.06
N PRO A 104 5.28 -5.52 7.81
CA PRO A 104 4.62 -4.46 8.58
C PRO A 104 3.14 -4.31 8.18
N ILE A 105 2.42 -5.44 8.09
CA ILE A 105 1.05 -5.53 7.56
C ILE A 105 0.17 -6.13 8.67
N PRO A 106 -0.95 -5.48 9.04
CA PRO A 106 -1.84 -6.02 10.05
C PRO A 106 -2.55 -7.29 9.54
N VAL A 107 -2.61 -8.31 10.40
CA VAL A 107 -3.38 -9.53 10.13
C VAL A 107 -4.59 -9.59 11.05
N ILE A 108 -5.78 -9.69 10.45
CA ILE A 108 -7.06 -9.67 11.15
C ILE A 108 -7.69 -11.05 11.07
N LYS A 109 -8.12 -11.57 12.23
CA LYS A 109 -8.86 -12.83 12.32
C LYS A 109 -10.14 -12.73 11.48
N ASN A 110 -10.34 -13.69 10.58
CA ASN A 110 -11.47 -13.74 9.64
C ASN A 110 -11.50 -12.59 8.59
N GLY A 111 -10.35 -12.00 8.26
CA GLY A 111 -10.23 -11.12 7.10
C GLY A 111 -10.66 -11.80 5.80
N LYS A 112 -11.11 -11.01 4.83
CA LYS A 112 -11.63 -11.51 3.53
C LYS A 112 -10.55 -11.69 2.47
N TYR A 113 -9.39 -11.08 2.68
CA TYR A 113 -8.31 -11.04 1.70
C TYR A 113 -7.05 -11.70 2.24
N ARG A 114 -6.21 -12.18 1.32
CA ARG A 114 -4.80 -12.43 1.59
C ARG A 114 -3.98 -11.42 0.81
N ILE A 115 -2.76 -11.18 1.27
CA ILE A 115 -1.78 -10.42 0.52
C ILE A 115 -0.61 -11.33 0.17
N GLU A 116 -0.23 -11.35 -1.11
CA GLU A 116 1.01 -11.95 -1.57
C GLU A 116 2.03 -10.81 -1.73
N VAL A 117 3.20 -10.98 -1.11
CA VAL A 117 4.26 -9.97 -1.15
C VAL A 117 5.47 -10.59 -1.81
N LEU A 118 5.75 -10.15 -3.04
CA LEU A 118 6.94 -10.54 -3.78
C LEU A 118 8.08 -9.59 -3.43
N ILE A 119 9.20 -10.15 -3.00
CA ILE A 119 10.41 -9.43 -2.61
C ILE A 119 11.54 -9.86 -3.54
N VAL A 120 12.01 -8.92 -4.35
CA VAL A 120 13.07 -9.14 -5.34
C VAL A 120 14.26 -8.24 -5.00
N PRO A 121 15.34 -8.78 -4.42
CA PRO A 121 16.55 -8.01 -4.22
C PRO A 121 17.26 -7.82 -5.57
N TRP A 122 17.83 -6.64 -5.77
CA TRP A 122 18.74 -6.39 -6.88
C TRP A 122 19.87 -5.48 -6.45
N LYS A 123 21.05 -5.67 -7.05
CA LYS A 123 22.26 -4.89 -6.75
C LYS A 123 22.87 -4.38 -8.04
N ILE A 124 23.09 -3.07 -8.12
CA ILE A 124 23.82 -2.43 -9.22
C ILE A 124 24.98 -1.65 -8.63
N LYS A 125 26.21 -2.11 -8.88
CA LYS A 125 27.44 -1.54 -8.33
C LYS A 125 27.34 -1.49 -6.78
N ASP A 126 27.37 -0.28 -6.22
CA ASP A 126 27.37 -0.02 -4.79
C ASP A 126 25.95 0.25 -4.24
N VAL A 127 24.92 0.08 -5.07
CA VAL A 127 23.51 0.27 -4.68
C VAL A 127 22.85 -1.08 -4.51
N SER A 128 22.49 -1.40 -3.26
CA SER A 128 21.53 -2.46 -2.94
C SER A 128 20.11 -1.89 -2.94
N ALA A 129 19.19 -2.56 -3.60
CA ALA A 129 17.78 -2.21 -3.62
C ALA A 129 16.90 -3.45 -3.62
N VAL A 130 15.64 -3.27 -3.25
CA VAL A 130 14.64 -4.32 -3.20
C VAL A 130 13.37 -3.81 -3.85
N LEU A 131 12.90 -4.51 -4.87
CA LEU A 131 11.55 -4.35 -5.39
C LEU A 131 10.60 -5.13 -4.46
N ILE A 132 9.55 -4.46 -3.98
CA ILE A 132 8.44 -5.10 -3.27
C ILE A 132 7.19 -4.93 -4.14
N GLN A 133 6.54 -6.03 -4.45
CA GLN A 133 5.21 -6.04 -5.07
C GLN A 133 4.19 -6.63 -4.09
N TYR A 134 3.07 -5.93 -3.95
CA TYR A 134 1.93 -6.31 -3.11
C TYR A 134 0.74 -6.68 -3.99
N ASP A 135 0.27 -7.91 -3.87
CA ASP A 135 -0.92 -8.40 -4.57
C ASP A 135 -2.00 -8.75 -3.53
N ILE A 136 -3.11 -8.01 -3.50
CA ILE A 136 -4.23 -8.32 -2.61
C ILE A 136 -5.25 -9.18 -3.36
N ILE A 137 -5.51 -10.37 -2.83
CA ILE A 137 -6.37 -11.37 -3.46
C ILE A 137 -7.53 -11.72 -2.54
N GLU A 138 -8.74 -11.70 -3.07
CA GLU A 138 -9.94 -12.11 -2.31
C GLU A 138 -9.94 -13.63 -2.09
N ASN A 139 -10.06 -14.08 -0.85
CA ASN A 139 -9.92 -15.49 -0.48
C ASN A 139 -11.00 -16.40 -1.13
N LYS A 140 -12.21 -15.88 -1.34
CA LYS A 140 -13.33 -16.67 -1.88
C LYS A 140 -13.27 -16.84 -3.39
N SER A 141 -13.04 -15.75 -4.11
CA SER A 141 -13.05 -15.75 -5.59
C SER A 141 -11.68 -16.01 -6.20
N ASN A 142 -10.61 -15.83 -5.43
CA ASN A 142 -9.22 -15.82 -5.90
C ASN A 142 -8.92 -14.72 -6.93
N ASN A 143 -9.75 -13.68 -7.00
CA ASN A 143 -9.53 -12.54 -7.89
C ASN A 143 -8.55 -11.55 -7.27
N LEU A 144 -7.59 -11.08 -8.06
CA LEU A 144 -6.75 -9.93 -7.74
C LEU A 144 -7.63 -8.68 -7.60
N GLN A 145 -7.55 -8.03 -6.46
CA GLN A 145 -8.32 -6.82 -6.15
C GLN A 145 -7.48 -5.55 -6.32
N TRP A 146 -6.18 -5.66 -6.05
CA TRP A 146 -5.27 -4.53 -6.05
C TRP A 146 -3.83 -5.01 -6.16
N GLU A 147 -3.00 -4.19 -6.81
CA GLU A 147 -1.58 -4.41 -7.00
C GLU A 147 -0.82 -3.08 -6.74
N LEU A 148 0.33 -3.17 -6.09
CA LEU A 148 1.27 -2.05 -5.96
C LEU A 148 2.71 -2.57 -5.98
N SER A 149 3.54 -1.94 -6.80
CA SER A 149 4.99 -2.18 -6.84
C SER A 149 5.76 -0.96 -6.37
N THR A 150 6.70 -1.16 -5.46
CA THR A 150 7.56 -0.11 -4.88
C THR A 150 9.02 -0.55 -4.86
N ASN A 151 9.94 0.40 -5.02
CA ASN A 151 11.38 0.15 -4.91
C ASN A 151 11.90 0.78 -3.61
N ILE A 152 12.63 -0.01 -2.84
CA ILE A 152 13.30 0.40 -1.61
C ILE A 152 14.80 0.36 -1.86
N TYR A 153 15.48 1.47 -1.64
CA TYR A 153 16.94 1.56 -1.72
C TYR A 153 17.53 1.37 -0.32
N ILE A 154 18.37 0.36 -0.14
CA ILE A 154 19.03 0.08 1.14
C ILE A 154 20.35 0.86 1.13
N ARG A 155 20.39 1.97 1.86
CA ARG A 155 21.59 2.81 1.98
C ARG A 155 22.51 2.21 3.04
N GLY A 156 23.79 2.00 2.73
CA GLY A 156 24.80 1.64 3.73
C GLY A 156 25.50 0.28 3.58
N SER A 157 25.47 -0.39 2.43
CA SER A 157 26.46 -1.45 2.15
C SER A 157 27.77 -0.86 1.61
N GLU A 158 28.29 0.20 2.25
CA GLU A 158 29.64 0.70 2.00
C GLU A 158 30.62 -0.26 2.68
N SER A 159 30.90 -1.40 2.03
CA SER A 159 32.17 -2.09 2.29
C SER A 159 33.26 -1.24 1.65
N GLU A 160 33.95 -0.45 2.47
CA GLU A 160 35.30 0.05 2.23
C GLU A 160 35.60 0.42 0.76
N ILE A 161 35.27 1.64 0.35
CA ILE A 161 36.11 2.32 -0.63
C ILE A 161 37.42 2.59 0.11
N SER A 162 38.27 1.56 0.16
CA SER A 162 39.67 1.68 0.52
C SER A 162 40.25 2.76 -0.38
N ASP A 163 40.68 3.85 0.26
CA ASP A 163 41.51 4.88 -0.34
C ASP A 163 42.72 4.23 -1.02
N SER A 164 42.63 4.00 -2.33
CA SER A 164 43.77 3.69 -3.18
C SER A 164 43.69 4.56 -4.43
N TYR A 165 44.08 5.83 -4.25
CA TYR A 165 44.61 6.70 -5.28
C TYR A 165 46.05 7.06 -4.93
#